data_AF-A0A2R5L6B7-F1
#
_entry.id   AF-A0A2R5L6B7-F1
#
_cell.length_a   1.000
_cell.length_b   1.000
_cell.length_c   1.000
_cell.angle_alpha   90.00
_cell.angle_beta   90.00
_cell.angle_gamma   90.00
#
_symmetry.space_group_name_H-M   'P 1'
#
loop_
_entity.id
_entity.type
_entity.pdbx_description
1 polymer ?
#
loop_
_entity_poly.entity_id
_entity_poly.type
_entity_poly.pdbx_seq_one_letter_code
_entity_poly.pdbx_strand_id
1 'polypeptide(L)'
;ADELQGTGVTGQVSSVLASCYAEGSGKGWLQVYQLFVQLVTRLLHTLRHFFVEDALSFAVLHLDRLHSCLKQVRRNPCSVEEALVTCHLVFNLVALRSSWVCDGPNPMTVLMRGVSSATCATIAYLSRPSLLQHLVEYKKGT
;
A
#
# COMPACT_ATOMS: atom_id res chain seq x y z
N ALA A 1 6.88 -17.20 -11.67
CA ALA A 1 7.29 -16.06 -10.80
C ALA A 1 8.66 -15.56 -11.25
N ASP A 2 9.63 -16.44 -11.41
CA ASP A 2 10.97 -16.13 -11.92
C ASP A 2 10.95 -15.45 -13.30
N GLU A 3 10.13 -15.94 -14.25
CA GLU A 3 9.98 -15.31 -15.57
C GLU A 3 9.44 -13.87 -15.51
N LEU A 4 8.52 -13.58 -14.58
CA LEU A 4 7.99 -12.24 -14.39
C LEU A 4 9.01 -11.29 -13.75
N GLN A 5 9.88 -11.81 -12.88
CA GLN A 5 10.99 -11.03 -12.34
C GLN A 5 12.04 -10.75 -13.42
N GLY A 6 12.45 -11.77 -14.18
CA GLY A 6 13.50 -11.67 -15.19
C GLY A 6 13.17 -10.77 -16.38
N THR A 7 11.89 -10.46 -16.61
CA THR A 7 11.43 -9.57 -17.69
C THR A 7 11.46 -8.08 -17.32
N GLY A 8 11.71 -7.72 -16.05
CA GLY A 8 11.73 -6.33 -15.61
C GLY A 8 10.34 -5.64 -15.61
N VAL A 9 9.26 -6.43 -15.74
CA VAL A 9 7.87 -5.94 -15.80
C VAL A 9 7.52 -5.13 -14.57
N THR A 10 8.05 -5.49 -13.40
CA THR A 10 7.80 -4.76 -12.15
C THR A 10 8.30 -3.32 -12.25
N GLY A 11 9.51 -3.09 -12.73
CA GLY A 11 10.05 -1.74 -12.92
C GLY A 11 9.26 -0.91 -13.95
N GLN A 12 8.90 -1.52 -15.08
CA GLN A 12 8.14 -0.86 -16.15
C GLN A 12 6.75 -0.41 -15.67
N VAL A 13 5.99 -1.32 -15.05
CA VAL A 13 4.65 -1.03 -14.54
C VAL A 13 4.69 -0.02 -13.39
N SER A 14 5.72 -0.09 -12.54
CA SER A 14 5.89 0.86 -11.42
C SER A 14 6.05 2.31 -11.92
N SER A 15 6.86 2.52 -12.95
CA SER A 15 7.05 3.84 -13.57
C SER A 15 5.73 4.41 -14.12
N VAL A 16 4.99 3.58 -14.86
CA VAL A 16 3.69 3.98 -15.43
C VAL A 16 2.68 4.30 -14.32
N LEU A 17 2.62 3.49 -13.26
CA LEU A 17 1.73 3.72 -12.14
C LEU A 17 2.08 5.00 -11.36
N ALA A 18 3.36 5.29 -11.18
CA ALA A 18 3.79 6.53 -10.53
C ALA A 18 3.30 7.77 -11.29
N SER A 19 3.29 7.74 -12.63
CA SER A 19 2.75 8.82 -13.45
C SER A 19 1.23 9.02 -13.27
N CYS A 20 0.51 7.97 -12.86
CA CYS A 20 -0.94 8.01 -12.66
C CYS A 20 -1.38 8.60 -11.32
N TYR A 21 -0.46 8.95 -10.41
CA TYR A 21 -0.80 9.52 -9.11
C TYR A 21 -1.25 10.98 -9.15
N ALA A 22 -0.98 11.68 -10.26
CA ALA A 22 -1.44 13.05 -10.46
C ALA A 22 -2.98 13.12 -10.45
N GLU A 23 -3.52 14.17 -9.82
CA GLU A 23 -4.95 14.46 -9.84
C GLU A 23 -5.43 14.60 -11.29
N GLY A 24 -6.31 13.70 -11.73
CA GLY A 24 -6.83 13.66 -13.10
C GLY A 24 -6.56 12.36 -13.88
N SER A 25 -5.90 11.37 -13.29
CA SER A 25 -5.77 10.06 -13.93
C SER A 25 -7.14 9.40 -14.14
N GLY A 26 -7.35 8.87 -15.35
CA GLY A 26 -8.63 8.30 -15.79
C GLY A 26 -9.15 7.19 -14.87
N LYS A 27 -10.46 6.89 -14.99
CA LYS A 27 -11.11 5.83 -14.20
C LYS A 27 -10.33 4.50 -14.31
N GLY A 28 -10.08 3.84 -13.18
CA GLY A 28 -9.53 2.47 -13.14
C GLY A 28 -8.08 2.33 -12.70
N TRP A 29 -7.27 3.39 -12.67
CA TRP A 29 -5.87 3.32 -12.24
C TRP A 29 -5.72 2.74 -10.82
N LEU A 30 -6.67 3.05 -9.93
CA LEU A 30 -6.64 2.60 -8.54
C LEU A 30 -6.75 1.07 -8.45
N GLN A 31 -7.59 0.47 -9.30
CA GLN A 31 -7.75 -0.98 -9.36
C GLN A 31 -6.47 -1.64 -9.89
N VAL A 32 -5.86 -1.07 -10.93
CA VAL A 32 -4.57 -1.55 -11.47
C VAL A 32 -3.48 -1.45 -10.41
N TYR A 33 -3.40 -0.32 -9.69
CA TYR A 33 -2.48 -0.12 -8.59
C TYR A 33 -2.66 -1.18 -7.49
N GLN A 34 -3.89 -1.43 -7.04
CA GLN A 34 -4.17 -2.45 -6.02
C GLN A 34 -3.76 -3.86 -6.48
N LEU A 35 -4.11 -4.23 -7.72
CA LEU A 35 -3.70 -5.51 -8.30
C LEU A 35 -2.18 -5.62 -8.39
N PHE A 36 -1.50 -4.54 -8.72
CA PHE A 36 -0.05 -4.52 -8.84
C PHE A 36 0.64 -4.62 -7.47
N VAL A 37 0.15 -3.93 -6.43
CA VAL A 37 0.65 -4.11 -5.05
C VAL A 37 0.45 -5.56 -4.60
N GLN A 38 -0.69 -6.19 -4.92
CA GLN A 38 -0.92 -7.60 -4.62
C GLN A 38 0.06 -8.52 -5.39
N LEU A 39 0.34 -8.23 -6.66
CA LEU A 39 1.33 -8.95 -7.45
C LEU A 39 2.72 -8.87 -6.82
N VAL A 40 3.20 -7.66 -6.50
CA VAL A 40 4.48 -7.42 -5.84
C VAL A 40 4.53 -8.17 -4.50
N THR A 41 3.46 -8.13 -3.71
CA THR A 41 3.36 -8.86 -2.44
C THR A 41 3.48 -10.37 -2.64
N ARG A 42 2.81 -10.93 -3.65
CA ARG A 42 2.88 -12.37 -3.97
C ARG A 42 4.26 -12.78 -4.48
N LEU A 43 4.89 -11.97 -5.32
CA LEU A 43 6.25 -12.20 -5.78
C LEU A 43 7.24 -12.17 -4.62
N LEU A 44 7.13 -11.18 -3.72
CA LEU A 44 7.94 -11.09 -2.51
C LEU A 44 7.75 -12.32 -1.60
N HIS A 45 6.51 -12.74 -1.39
CA HIS A 45 6.24 -13.94 -0.59
C HIS A 45 6.83 -15.21 -1.22
N THR A 46 6.74 -15.34 -2.55
CA THR A 46 7.16 -16.56 -3.27
C THR A 46 8.68 -16.62 -3.44
N LEU A 47 9.30 -15.52 -3.85
CA LEU A 47 10.71 -15.43 -4.23
C LEU A 47 11.60 -14.98 -3.05
N ARG A 48 10.99 -14.43 -1.99
CA ARG A 48 11.65 -14.05 -0.73
C ARG A 48 12.88 -13.17 -0.98
N HIS A 49 14.06 -13.64 -0.59
CA HIS A 49 15.32 -12.91 -0.73
C HIS A 49 15.70 -12.62 -2.18
N PHE A 50 15.24 -13.43 -3.15
CA PHE A 50 15.53 -13.18 -4.57
C PHE A 50 14.80 -11.97 -5.12
N PHE A 51 13.69 -11.55 -4.51
CA PHE A 51 12.87 -10.42 -4.97
C PHE A 51 12.83 -9.26 -3.96
N VAL A 52 13.57 -9.36 -2.85
CA VAL A 52 13.49 -8.35 -1.78
C VAL A 52 13.92 -6.98 -2.29
N GLU A 53 15.00 -6.87 -3.06
CA GLU A 53 15.48 -5.58 -3.58
C GLU A 53 14.50 -4.93 -4.56
N ASP A 54 13.83 -5.71 -5.40
CA ASP A 54 12.78 -5.22 -6.30
C ASP A 54 11.56 -4.70 -5.50
N ALA A 55 11.13 -5.45 -4.48
CA ALA A 55 10.04 -5.04 -3.61
C ALA A 55 10.37 -3.80 -2.77
N LEU A 56 11.64 -3.66 -2.35
CA LEU A 56 12.14 -2.46 -1.66
C LEU A 56 12.12 -1.25 -2.59
N SER A 57 12.64 -1.40 -3.80
CA SER A 57 12.65 -0.36 -4.82
C SER A 57 11.23 0.11 -5.15
N PHE A 58 10.29 -0.84 -5.27
CA PHE A 58 8.86 -0.56 -5.41
C PHE A 58 8.33 0.25 -4.21
N ALA A 59 8.57 -0.19 -2.98
CA ALA A 59 8.05 0.47 -1.78
C ALA A 59 8.60 1.90 -1.61
N VAL A 60 9.86 2.13 -1.98
CA VAL A 60 10.48 3.45 -1.98
C VAL A 60 9.86 4.35 -3.04
N LEU A 61 9.74 3.86 -4.28
CA LEU A 61 9.15 4.63 -5.39
C LEU A 61 7.70 5.04 -5.11
N HIS A 62 6.94 4.20 -4.42
CA HIS A 62 5.52 4.41 -4.14
C HIS A 62 5.23 4.84 -2.70
N LEU A 63 6.26 5.27 -1.95
CA LEU A 63 6.16 5.53 -0.51
C LEU A 63 5.02 6.48 -0.14
N ASP A 64 4.92 7.61 -0.84
CA ASP A 64 3.89 8.62 -0.56
C ASP A 64 2.49 8.07 -0.80
N ARG A 65 2.29 7.27 -1.85
CA ARG A 65 0.99 6.67 -2.16
C ARG A 65 0.61 5.62 -1.13
N LEU A 66 1.53 4.70 -0.82
CA LEU A 66 1.37 3.65 0.19
C LEU A 66 1.07 4.26 1.56
N HIS A 67 1.79 5.31 1.95
CA HIS A 67 1.55 5.99 3.22
C HIS A 67 0.22 6.76 3.24
N SER A 68 -0.12 7.42 2.13
CA SER A 68 -1.36 8.20 1.99
C SER A 68 -2.60 7.32 2.13
N CYS A 69 -2.64 6.15 1.48
CA CYS A 69 -3.80 5.26 1.58
C CYS A 69 -4.02 4.73 3.00
N LEU A 70 -2.95 4.41 3.74
CA LEU A 70 -3.00 4.00 5.13
C LEU A 70 -3.59 5.09 6.03
N LYS A 71 -3.17 6.36 5.84
CA LYS A 71 -3.72 7.50 6.57
C LYS A 71 -5.18 7.79 6.22
N GLN A 72 -5.57 7.53 4.98
CA GLN A 72 -6.90 7.88 4.48
C GLN A 72 -8.02 7.11 5.20
N VAL A 73 -7.72 5.91 5.73
CA VAL A 73 -8.68 5.09 6.50
C VAL A 73 -9.32 5.88 7.64
N ARG A 74 -8.55 6.75 8.34
CA ARG A 74 -9.05 7.58 9.45
C ARG A 74 -10.15 8.57 9.03
N ARG A 75 -10.13 9.01 7.77
CA ARG A 75 -11.08 10.01 7.24
C ARG A 75 -12.18 9.35 6.40
N ASN A 76 -11.87 8.20 5.81
CA ASN A 76 -12.74 7.52 4.87
C ASN A 76 -12.67 6.00 5.13
N PRO A 77 -13.60 5.43 5.91
CA PRO A 77 -13.60 3.98 6.18
C PRO A 77 -13.72 3.14 4.90
N CYS A 78 -14.30 3.68 3.82
CA CYS A 78 -14.41 2.99 2.53
C CYS A 78 -13.06 2.80 1.82
N SER A 79 -11.96 3.43 2.26
CA SER A 79 -10.62 3.19 1.69
C SER A 79 -9.88 2.02 2.37
N VAL A 80 -10.55 1.25 3.22
CA VAL A 80 -9.92 0.14 3.96
C VAL A 80 -9.34 -0.94 3.05
N GLU A 81 -9.96 -1.22 1.91
CA GLU A 81 -9.47 -2.24 0.96
C GLU A 81 -8.08 -1.90 0.40
N GLU A 82 -7.86 -0.64 0.02
CA GLU A 82 -6.56 -0.18 -0.46
C GLU A 82 -5.49 -0.24 0.64
N ALA A 83 -5.86 0.18 1.85
CA ALA A 83 -4.98 0.12 3.00
C ALA A 83 -4.62 -1.33 3.38
N LEU A 84 -5.58 -2.26 3.29
CA LEU A 84 -5.37 -3.68 3.60
C LEU A 84 -4.36 -4.31 2.64
N VAL A 85 -4.48 -4.05 1.34
CA VAL A 85 -3.51 -4.47 0.32
C VAL A 85 -2.11 -3.95 0.66
N THR A 86 -2.00 -2.70 1.12
CA THR A 86 -0.73 -2.09 1.53
C THR A 86 -0.18 -2.73 2.82
N CYS A 87 -1.03 -3.01 3.82
CA CYS A 87 -0.64 -3.69 5.05
C CYS A 87 0.00 -5.05 4.78
N HIS A 88 -0.55 -5.83 3.83
CA HIS A 88 0.03 -7.12 3.45
C HIS A 88 1.43 -6.98 2.85
N LEU A 89 1.66 -5.99 1.98
CA LEU A 89 3.00 -5.70 1.46
C LEU A 89 3.97 -5.36 2.59
N VAL A 90 3.59 -4.43 3.46
CA VAL A 90 4.43 -3.97 4.59
C VAL A 90 4.78 -5.13 5.51
N PHE A 91 3.80 -5.98 5.85
CA PHE A 91 4.04 -7.17 6.67
C PHE A 91 5.08 -8.10 6.06
N ASN A 92 4.98 -8.40 4.76
CA ASN A 92 5.94 -9.26 4.07
C ASN A 92 7.34 -8.64 4.01
N LEU A 93 7.43 -7.32 3.79
CA LEU A 93 8.72 -6.61 3.77
C LEU A 93 9.41 -6.65 5.13
N VAL A 94 8.69 -6.35 6.22
CA VAL A 94 9.25 -6.37 7.59
C VAL A 94 9.70 -7.78 7.97
N ALA A 95 8.95 -8.81 7.58
CA ALA A 95 9.29 -10.19 7.86
C ALA A 95 10.60 -10.64 7.18
N LEU A 96 10.93 -10.07 6.02
CA LEU A 96 12.13 -10.42 5.24
C LEU A 96 13.31 -9.50 5.50
N ARG A 97 13.06 -8.24 5.89
CA ARG A 97 14.11 -7.26 6.15
C ARG A 97 13.70 -6.30 7.26
N SER A 98 14.29 -6.50 8.44
CA SER A 98 14.06 -5.68 9.63
C SER A 98 14.81 -4.35 9.61
N SER A 99 15.87 -4.21 8.80
CA SER A 99 16.69 -2.99 8.72
C SER A 99 16.92 -2.52 7.28
N TRP A 100 16.61 -1.26 7.01
CA TRP A 100 16.92 -0.57 5.75
C TRP A 100 18.03 0.44 6.00
N VAL A 101 19.07 0.39 5.18
CA VAL A 101 20.11 1.41 5.18
C VAL A 101 19.63 2.52 4.24
N CYS A 102 19.29 3.67 4.81
CA CYS A 102 18.93 4.87 4.06
C CYS A 102 19.57 6.09 4.72
N ASP A 103 20.02 7.05 3.90
CA ASP A 103 20.56 8.34 4.35
C ASP A 103 19.47 9.33 4.82
N GLY A 104 18.21 8.89 4.90
CA GLY A 104 17.03 9.70 5.26
C GLY A 104 16.03 8.96 6.16
N PRO A 105 14.81 9.49 6.35
CA PRO A 105 13.78 8.84 7.16
C PRO A 105 13.52 7.43 6.64
N ASN A 106 13.72 6.42 7.48
CA ASN A 106 13.53 5.03 7.08
C ASN A 106 12.09 4.83 6.57
N PRO A 107 11.89 4.50 5.27
CA PRO A 107 10.55 4.36 4.69
C PRO A 107 9.71 3.31 5.40
N MET A 108 10.32 2.27 5.97
CA MET A 108 9.62 1.27 6.76
C MET A 108 9.01 1.89 8.02
N THR A 109 9.71 2.83 8.67
CA THR A 109 9.16 3.55 9.83
C THR A 109 7.95 4.39 9.44
N VAL A 110 7.98 5.03 8.27
CA VAL A 110 6.85 5.80 7.72
C VAL A 110 5.65 4.90 7.45
N LEU A 111 5.87 3.76 6.80
CA LEU A 111 4.83 2.78 6.49
C LEU A 111 4.24 2.15 7.77
N MET A 112 5.08 1.72 8.71
CA MET A 112 4.63 1.16 9.99
C MET A 112 3.80 2.15 10.80
N ARG A 113 4.17 3.44 10.80
CA ARG A 113 3.33 4.49 11.41
C ARG A 113 1.97 4.61 10.71
N GLY A 114 1.95 4.47 9.38
CA GLY A 114 0.73 4.39 8.59
C GLY A 114 -0.13 3.19 8.97
N VAL A 115 0.47 1.99 9.09
CA VAL A 115 -0.22 0.75 9.50
C VAL A 115 -0.84 0.93 10.88
N SER A 116 -0.08 1.38 11.88
CA SER A 116 -0.61 1.65 13.23
C SER A 116 -1.77 2.66 13.19
N SER A 117 -1.65 3.71 12.38
CA SER A 117 -2.70 4.71 12.19
C SER A 117 -3.98 4.10 11.61
N ALA A 118 -3.87 3.24 10.59
CA ALA A 118 -4.99 2.53 9.98
C ALA A 118 -5.63 1.54 10.96
N THR A 119 -4.83 0.74 11.66
CA THR A 119 -5.30 -0.22 12.67
C THR A 119 -6.06 0.48 13.79
N CYS A 120 -5.54 1.58 14.34
CA CYS A 120 -6.24 2.35 15.36
C CYS A 120 -7.58 2.91 14.85
N ALA A 121 -7.63 3.41 13.61
CA ALA A 121 -8.86 3.89 13.00
C ALA A 121 -9.90 2.77 12.85
N THR A 122 -9.48 1.60 12.36
CA THR A 122 -10.35 0.43 12.22
C THR A 122 -10.86 -0.07 13.57
N ILE A 123 -10.01 -0.13 14.61
CA ILE A 123 -10.43 -0.47 15.97
C ILE A 123 -11.48 0.53 16.46
N ALA A 124 -11.28 1.83 16.24
CA ALA A 124 -12.24 2.86 16.66
C ALA A 124 -13.60 2.71 15.95
N TYR A 125 -13.61 2.36 14.65
CA TYR A 125 -14.84 2.10 13.91
C TYR A 125 -15.56 0.84 14.39
N LEU A 126 -14.83 -0.25 14.63
CA LEU A 126 -15.40 -1.49 15.15
C LEU A 126 -15.93 -1.33 16.59
N SER A 127 -15.27 -0.50 17.39
CA SER A 127 -15.69 -0.20 18.77
C SER A 127 -16.88 0.75 18.83
N ARG A 128 -17.15 1.52 17.75
CA ARG A 128 -18.24 2.50 17.68
C ARG A 128 -19.01 2.35 16.36
N PRO A 129 -19.85 1.32 16.21
CA PRO A 129 -20.55 1.03 14.95
C PRO A 129 -21.42 2.19 14.43
N SER A 130 -22.01 2.99 15.31
CA SER A 130 -22.80 4.18 14.94
C SER A 130 -21.97 5.27 14.24
N LEU A 131 -20.71 5.44 14.63
CA LEU A 131 -19.78 6.35 13.94
C LEU A 131 -19.48 5.84 12.53
N LEU A 132 -19.23 4.54 12.39
CA LEU A 132 -18.97 3.92 11.09
C LEU A 132 -20.18 4.06 10.17
N GLN A 133 -21.39 3.78 10.67
CA GLN A 133 -22.63 3.93 9.93
C GLN A 133 -22.79 5.37 9.43
N HIS A 134 -22.64 6.35 10.31
CA HIS A 134 -22.72 7.78 9.95
C HIS A 134 -21.71 8.15 8.86
N LEU A 135 -20.45 7.72 8.99
CA LEU A 135 -19.40 8.03 8.00
C LEU A 135 -19.64 7.38 6.64
N VAL A 136 -20.22 6.16 6.62
CA VAL A 136 -20.55 5.45 5.38
C VAL A 136 -21.80 6.05 4.71
N GLU A 137 -22.82 6.41 5.48
CA GLU A 137 -24.06 7.00 4.97
C GLU A 137 -23.87 8.44 4.49
N TYR A 138 -23.13 9.26 5.24
CA TYR A 138 -22.80 10.64 4.84
C TYR A 138 -22.12 10.67 3.47
N LYS A 139 -21.25 9.69 3.20
CA LYS A 139 -20.56 9.58 1.90
C LYS A 139 -21.44 9.09 0.74
N LYS A 140 -22.58 8.45 1.00
CA LYS A 140 -23.53 8.07 -0.06
C LYS A 140 -24.40 9.25 -0.50
N GLY A 141 -24.52 10.28 0.35
CA GLY A 141 -25.33 11.47 0.09
C GLY A 141 -24.59 12.62 -0.62
N THR A 142 -23.29 12.48 -0.86
CA THR A 142 -22.42 13.38 -1.64
C THR A 142 -21.89 12.67 -2.86
#